data_AF-A0A945E6N0-F1
#
_entry.id   AF-A0A945E6N0-F1
#
_cell.length_a   1.000
_cell.length_b   1.000
_cell.length_c   1.000
_cell.angle_alpha   90.00
_cell.angle_beta   90.00
_cell.angle_gamma   90.00
#
_symmetry.space_group_name_H-M   'P 1'
#
loop_
_entity.id
_entity.type
_entity.pdbx_description
1 polymer ?
#
loop_
_entity_poly.entity_id
_entity_poly.type
_entity_poly.pdbx_seq_one_letter_code
_entity_poly.pdbx_strand_id
1 'polypeptide(L)' 'MTDPSTDPTTSDAPPAPVDAADIDDAELDALEADLATIEVAMERVDSGDLEGYESAATRLDEASPEASD' A
#
# COMPACT_ATOMS: atom_id res chain seq x y z
N MET A 1 4.63 32.08 29.85
CA MET A 1 4.83 31.85 28.41
C MET A 1 5.75 30.66 28.29
N THR A 2 5.17 29.47 28.18
CA THR A 2 5.89 28.23 27.87
C THR A 2 5.62 27.92 26.42
N ASP A 3 6.67 27.84 25.62
CA ASP A 3 6.64 27.06 24.39
C ASP A 3 7.96 26.29 24.30
N PRO A 4 7.99 25.00 24.67
CA PRO A 4 9.12 24.14 24.32
C PRO A 4 8.98 23.80 22.83
N SER A 5 9.81 24.44 22.01
CA SER A 5 10.05 24.03 20.62
C SER A 5 10.52 22.58 20.64
N THR A 6 9.58 21.67 20.39
CA THR A 6 9.82 20.28 20.06
C THR A 6 9.86 20.24 18.56
N ASP A 7 11.04 20.45 18.00
CA ASP A 7 11.32 20.14 16.60
C ASP A 7 11.45 18.61 16.52
N PRO A 8 10.46 17.88 15.95
CA PRO A 8 10.64 16.47 15.71
C PRO A 8 11.60 16.37 14.52
N THR A 9 12.89 16.16 14.79
CA THR A 9 13.73 15.48 13.80
C THR A 9 13.22 14.04 13.69
N THR A 10 12.09 13.87 13.01
CA THR A 10 11.73 12.61 12.38
C THR A 10 12.78 12.43 11.30
N SER A 11 13.77 11.60 11.62
CA SER A 11 14.69 11.06 10.64
C SER A 11 13.89 10.17 9.69
N ASP A 12 13.20 10.80 8.74
CA ASP A 12 12.51 10.16 7.62
C ASP A 12 13.56 9.71 6.59
N ALA A 13 14.48 8.85 7.03
CA ALA A 13 15.27 8.11 6.07
C ALA A 13 14.30 7.10 5.43
N PRO A 14 14.09 7.14 4.10
CA PRO A 14 13.26 6.14 3.45
C PRO A 14 13.82 4.75 3.81
N PRO A 15 12.94 3.75 4.03
CA PRO A 15 13.39 2.40 4.33
C PRO A 15 14.41 1.96 3.28
N ALA A 16 15.46 1.27 3.73
CA ALA A 16 16.47 0.73 2.83
C ALA A 16 15.78 -0.07 1.71
N PRO A 17 16.27 0.01 0.45
CA PRO A 17 15.70 -0.80 -0.62
C PRO A 17 15.79 -2.26 -0.20
N VAL A 18 14.65 -2.95 -0.23
CA VAL A 18 14.61 -4.40 -0.03
C VAL A 18 15.42 -5.02 -1.17
N ASP A 19 16.39 -5.89 -0.85
CA ASP A 19 17.13 -6.59 -1.88
C ASP A 19 16.17 -7.52 -2.61
N ALA A 20 15.96 -7.32 -3.91
CA ALA A 20 15.04 -8.12 -4.72
C ALA A 20 15.39 -9.63 -4.75
N ALA A 21 16.57 -10.00 -4.25
CA ALA A 21 17.00 -11.39 -4.09
C ALA A 21 16.31 -12.13 -2.92
N ASP A 22 15.66 -11.40 -2.01
CA ASP A 22 14.97 -11.97 -0.84
C ASP A 22 13.44 -12.10 -1.02
N ILE A 23 12.88 -11.62 -2.14
CA ILE A 23 11.46 -11.76 -2.48
C ILE A 23 11.24 -13.10 -3.16
N ASP A 24 10.28 -13.89 -2.68
CA ASP A 24 9.93 -15.15 -3.34
C ASP A 24 9.08 -14.92 -4.60
N ASP A 25 9.19 -15.79 -5.60
CA ASP A 25 8.49 -15.62 -6.89
C ASP A 25 6.95 -15.57 -6.71
N ALA A 26 6.41 -16.21 -5.68
CA ALA A 26 4.97 -16.24 -5.41
C ALA A 26 4.48 -14.93 -4.77
N GLU A 27 5.28 -14.31 -3.92
CA GLU A 27 5.09 -12.98 -3.36
C GLU A 27 5.14 -11.92 -4.47
N LEU A 28 6.03 -12.09 -5.45
CA LEU A 28 6.08 -11.20 -6.61
C LEU A 28 4.83 -11.33 -7.49
N ASP A 29 4.35 -12.55 -7.74
CA ASP A 29 3.09 -12.80 -8.48
C ASP A 29 1.88 -12.19 -7.75
N ALA A 30 1.84 -12.29 -6.42
CA ALA A 30 0.80 -11.68 -5.59
C ALA A 30 0.85 -10.14 -5.71
N LEU A 31 2.04 -9.56 -5.64
CA LEU A 31 2.22 -8.12 -5.80
C LEU A 31 1.81 -7.63 -7.21
N GLU A 32 2.05 -8.41 -8.26
CA GLU A 32 1.58 -8.10 -9.61
C GLU A 32 0.04 -8.12 -9.69
N ALA A 33 -0.61 -9.09 -9.05
CA ALA A 33 -2.07 -9.16 -8.98
C ALA A 33 -2.68 -7.99 -8.19
N ASP A 34 -2.02 -7.58 -7.11
CA ASP A 34 -2.40 -6.41 -6.31
C ASP A 34 -2.29 -5.11 -7.13
N LEU A 35 -1.18 -4.94 -7.86
CA LEU A 35 -0.99 -3.79 -8.75
C LEU A 35 -2.07 -3.72 -9.84
N ALA A 36 -2.41 -4.85 -10.46
CA ALA A 36 -3.50 -4.90 -11.44
C ALA A 36 -4.86 -4.52 -10.81
N THR A 37 -5.10 -4.92 -9.56
CA THR A 37 -6.32 -4.57 -8.82
C THR A 37 -6.38 -3.07 -8.51
N ILE A 38 -5.25 -2.47 -8.12
CA ILE A 38 -5.13 -1.02 -7.87
C ILE A 38 -5.38 -0.23 -9.15
N GLU A 39 -4.82 -0.64 -10.28
CA GLU A 39 -5.03 0.04 -11.57
C GLU A 39 -6.52 0.10 -11.95
N VAL A 40 -7.22 -1.02 -11.78
CA VAL A 40 -8.67 -1.09 -12.02
C VAL A 40 -9.44 -0.23 -11.01
N ALA A 41 -9.01 -0.17 -9.75
CA ALA A 41 -9.64 0.69 -8.75
C ALA A 41 -9.49 2.18 -9.14
N MET A 42 -8.32 2.57 -9.64
CA MET A 42 -8.06 3.94 -10.14
C MET A 42 -8.91 4.28 -11.36
N GLU A 43 -9.02 3.37 -12.34
CA GLU A 43 -9.89 3.56 -13.52
C GLU A 43 -11.35 3.81 -13.11
N ARG A 44 -11.83 3.10 -12.08
CA ARG A 44 -13.18 3.28 -11.56
C ARG A 44 -13.39 4.60 -10.84
N VAL A 45 -12.40 5.06 -10.08
CA VAL A 45 -12.43 6.41 -9.48
C VAL A 45 -12.50 7.46 -10.59
N ASP A 46 -11.68 7.33 -11.64
CA ASP A 46 -11.68 8.25 -12.78
C ASP A 46 -13.01 8.23 -13.55
N SER A 47 -13.70 7.09 -13.63
CA SER A 47 -15.03 6.98 -14.22
C SER A 47 -16.18 7.42 -13.30
N GLY A 48 -15.90 7.69 -12.01
CA GLY A 48 -16.90 8.01 -10.99
C GLY A 48 -17.69 6.80 -10.45
N ASP A 49 -17.21 5.58 -10.68
CA ASP A 49 -17.80 4.34 -10.15
C ASP A 49 -17.22 4.02 -8.76
N LEU A 50 -17.77 4.69 -7.75
CA LEU A 50 -17.31 4.54 -6.37
C LEU A 50 -17.66 3.16 -5.77
N GLU A 51 -18.77 2.56 -6.19
CA GLU A 51 -19.19 1.23 -5.73
C GLU A 51 -18.23 0.14 -6.29
N GLY A 52 -17.86 0.25 -7.56
CA GLY A 52 -16.87 -0.65 -8.15
C GLY A 52 -15.45 -0.42 -7.65
N TYR A 53 -15.09 0.81 -7.26
CA TYR A 53 -13.84 1.07 -6.53
C TYR A 53 -13.83 0.34 -5.19
N GLU A 54 -14.89 0.46 -4.39
CA GLU A 54 -15.01 -0.19 -3.08
C GLU A 54 -14.87 -1.71 -3.21
N SER A 55 -15.51 -2.31 -4.23
CA SER A 55 -15.37 -3.75 -4.49
C SER A 55 -13.95 -4.18 -4.87
N ALA A 56 -13.17 -3.33 -5.56
CA ALA A 56 -11.77 -3.62 -5.86
C ALA A 56 -10.88 -3.45 -4.62
N ALA A 57 -11.14 -2.41 -3.82
CA ALA A 57 -10.40 -2.14 -2.60
C ALA A 57 -10.58 -3.25 -1.55
N THR A 58 -11.78 -3.79 -1.38
CA THR A 58 -12.02 -4.92 -0.45
C THR A 58 -11.21 -6.16 -0.83
N ARG A 59 -11.03 -6.45 -2.13
CA ARG A 59 -10.23 -7.60 -2.56
C ARG A 59 -8.75 -7.43 -2.22
N LEU A 60 -8.24 -6.20 -2.28
CA LEU A 60 -6.88 -5.87 -1.91
C LEU A 60 -6.66 -6.03 -0.39
N ASP A 61 -7.65 -5.64 0.40
CA ASP A 61 -7.67 -5.81 1.86
C ASP A 61 -7.72 -7.29 2.27
N GLU A 62 -8.54 -8.10 1.58
CA GLU A 62 -8.63 -9.55 1.79
C GLU A 62 -7.39 -10.32 1.31
N ALA A 63 -6.68 -9.80 0.29
CA ALA A 63 -5.46 -10.39 -0.25
C ALA A 63 -4.22 -10.04 0.60
N SER A 64 -4.26 -8.91 1.30
CA SER A 64 -3.24 -8.54 2.28
C SER A 64 -3.29 -9.53 3.43
N PRO A 65 -2.25 -10.37 3.67
CA PRO A 65 -2.16 -11.10 4.91
C PRO A 65 -1.98 -10.03 5.99
N GLU A 66 -3.04 -9.71 6.72
CA GLU A 66 -2.95 -8.92 7.94
C GLU A 66 -1.70 -9.38 8.68
N ALA A 67 -0.76 -8.45 8.88
CA ALA A 67 0.46 -8.70 9.63
C ALA A 67 0.03 -9.41 10.91
N SER A 68 0.27 -10.72 10.97
CA SER A 68 -0.26 -11.55 12.03
C SER A 68 0.37 -11.06 13.32
N ASP A 69 -0.45 -10.49 14.21
CA ASP A 69 -0.06 -10.05 15.57
C ASP A 69 0.55 -11.22 16.37
#